data_AF-A0A7R8VW97-F1
#
_entry.id   AF-A0A7R8VW97-F1
#
_cell.length_a   1.000
_cell.length_b   1.000
_cell.length_c   1.000
_cell.angle_alpha   90.00
_cell.angle_beta   90.00
_cell.angle_gamma   90.00
#
_symmetry.space_group_name_H-M   'P 1'
#
loop_
_entity.id
_entity.type
_entity.pdbx_description
1 polymer ?
#
loop_
_entity_poly.entity_id
_entity_poly.type
_entity_poly.pdbx_seq_one_letter_code
_entity_poly.pdbx_strand_id
1 'polypeptide(L)'
;MTHILISEHKNNVLVEALLLHWQIPLGRRFRALKLWFVLRLYGVEGLQKHIRSQVSLAHMFADLVSSDPAFELVTEVSMGLVCFRLKGEDAASKRLLERLTARGKVYMIPATVRELFVLRFVVCSRLTESRDVRFAWDEVKTVADEVLGVTTPIIPYSQPRSTTDTLDCAPIIPYKVPQSNTGAVKLMERGGACFQDEVNANNCQL
;
A
#
# COMPACT_ATOMS: atom_id res chain seq x y z
N MET A 1 -18.95 68.70 -29.98
CA MET A 1 -19.96 67.76 -30.49
C MET A 1 -19.32 66.36 -30.52
N THR A 2 -18.64 65.90 -29.46
CA THR A 2 -19.12 65.35 -28.18
C THR A 2 -20.17 64.22 -28.30
N HIS A 3 -19.75 63.06 -27.78
CA HIS A 3 -20.50 61.84 -27.42
C HIS A 3 -20.84 60.83 -28.52
N ILE A 4 -19.90 59.92 -28.78
CA ILE A 4 -20.22 58.52 -29.10
C ILE A 4 -20.39 57.81 -27.74
N LEU A 5 -21.59 57.29 -27.49
CA LEU A 5 -21.97 56.60 -26.28
C LEU A 5 -21.34 55.20 -26.20
N ILE A 6 -20.94 54.83 -24.98
CA ILE A 6 -20.45 53.53 -24.52
C ILE A 6 -21.61 52.51 -24.48
N SER A 7 -21.26 51.21 -24.61
CA SER A 7 -21.96 50.00 -24.10
C SER A 7 -22.65 49.15 -25.18
N GLU A 8 -22.46 47.82 -25.31
CA GLU A 8 -22.15 46.79 -24.31
C GLU A 8 -21.09 45.79 -24.80
N HIS A 9 -19.97 45.68 -24.07
CA HIS A 9 -19.17 44.46 -24.02
C HIS A 9 -19.93 43.41 -23.18
N LYS A 10 -20.91 42.73 -23.75
CA LYS A 10 -21.45 41.48 -23.19
C LYS A 10 -21.02 40.34 -24.09
N ASN A 11 -19.85 39.74 -23.82
CA ASN A 11 -19.54 38.37 -24.25
C ASN A 11 -18.26 37.82 -23.57
N ASN A 12 -17.96 38.22 -22.34
CA ASN A 12 -16.75 37.73 -21.64
C ASN A 12 -17.01 37.19 -20.23
N VAL A 13 -18.19 36.64 -19.97
CA VAL A 13 -18.55 36.09 -18.63
C VAL A 13 -18.87 34.59 -18.65
N LEU A 14 -18.90 33.92 -19.82
CA LEU A 14 -19.20 32.48 -19.90
C LEU A 14 -17.99 31.59 -20.19
N VAL A 15 -16.77 32.03 -19.84
CA VAL A 15 -15.59 31.12 -19.85
C VAL A 15 -15.41 30.43 -18.49
N GLU A 16 -16.12 30.86 -17.45
CA GLU A 16 -15.91 30.34 -16.11
C GLU A 16 -16.77 29.10 -15.80
N ALA A 17 -16.09 28.07 -15.32
CA ALA A 17 -16.60 26.78 -14.84
C ALA A 17 -16.82 25.66 -15.86
N LEU A 18 -16.14 25.66 -17.02
CA LEU A 18 -15.92 24.38 -17.70
C LEU A 18 -14.85 23.59 -16.92
N LEU A 19 -15.26 22.46 -16.31
CA LEU A 19 -14.36 21.50 -15.64
C LEU A 19 -13.22 20.97 -16.53
N LEU A 20 -13.31 21.23 -17.84
CA LEU A 20 -12.29 20.95 -18.84
C LEU A 20 -11.01 21.76 -18.62
N HIS A 21 -11.11 23.05 -18.26
CA HIS A 21 -9.92 23.91 -18.06
C HIS A 21 -9.10 23.51 -16.82
N TRP A 22 -9.64 22.62 -15.97
CA TRP A 22 -9.00 22.08 -14.78
C TRP A 22 -8.35 20.71 -15.00
N GLN A 23 -8.47 20.13 -16.21
CA GLN A 23 -7.98 18.79 -16.53
C GLN A 23 -7.28 18.77 -17.90
N ILE A 24 -6.15 18.07 -18.00
CA ILE A 24 -5.40 17.92 -19.25
C ILE A 24 -6.20 17.19 -20.36
N PRO A 25 -6.92 16.07 -20.08
CA PRO A 25 -7.67 15.37 -21.12
C PRO A 25 -9.02 16.02 -21.44
N LEU A 26 -9.41 15.99 -22.73
CA LEU A 26 -10.69 16.56 -23.20
C LEU A 26 -11.93 15.73 -22.84
N GLY A 27 -11.78 14.41 -22.66
CA GLY A 27 -12.86 13.49 -22.30
C GLY A 27 -12.79 13.02 -20.85
N ARG A 28 -13.95 12.88 -20.18
CA ARG A 28 -14.02 12.47 -18.76
C ARG A 28 -15.13 11.47 -18.46
N ARG A 29 -14.79 10.43 -17.67
CA ARG A 29 -15.77 9.49 -17.09
C ARG A 29 -16.46 10.11 -15.87
N PHE A 30 -17.71 9.73 -15.59
CA PHE A 30 -18.47 10.22 -14.43
C PHE A 30 -18.02 9.57 -13.10
N ARG A 31 -16.79 9.89 -12.65
CA ARG A 31 -16.23 9.37 -11.38
C ARG A 31 -17.00 9.83 -10.13
N ALA A 32 -17.66 10.99 -10.21
CA ALA A 32 -18.46 11.52 -9.11
C ALA A 32 -19.65 10.62 -8.74
N LEU A 33 -20.20 9.82 -9.67
CA LEU A 33 -21.23 8.85 -9.33
C LEU A 33 -20.74 7.78 -8.34
N LYS A 34 -19.49 7.32 -8.48
CA LYS A 34 -18.89 6.36 -7.53
C LYS A 34 -18.77 6.98 -6.13
N LEU A 35 -18.32 8.23 -6.05
CA LEU A 35 -18.20 8.94 -4.78
C LEU A 35 -19.57 9.20 -4.14
N TRP A 36 -20.56 9.57 -4.95
CA TRP A 36 -21.93 9.79 -4.49
C TRP A 36 -22.52 8.55 -3.83
N PHE A 37 -22.35 7.37 -4.43
CA PHE A 37 -22.77 6.10 -3.80
C PHE A 37 -22.04 5.84 -2.49
N VAL A 38 -20.72 6.05 -2.41
CA VAL A 38 -19.97 5.85 -1.17
C VAL A 38 -20.50 6.77 -0.06
N LEU A 39 -20.69 8.07 -0.35
CA LEU A 39 -21.20 9.03 0.62
C LEU A 39 -22.62 8.71 1.08
N ARG A 40 -23.49 8.24 0.16
CA ARG A 40 -24.89 7.94 0.49
C ARG A 40 -25.06 6.62 1.22
N LEU A 41 -24.26 5.59 0.90
CA LEU A 41 -24.33 4.27 1.52
C LEU A 41 -23.67 4.24 2.90
N TYR A 42 -22.47 4.81 3.03
CA TYR A 42 -21.73 4.78 4.31
C TYR A 42 -22.08 5.96 5.22
N GLY A 43 -22.49 7.09 4.64
CA GLY A 43 -22.64 8.33 5.38
C GLY A 43 -21.30 8.90 5.87
N VAL A 44 -21.37 10.08 6.49
CA VAL A 44 -20.19 10.75 7.07
C VAL A 44 -19.67 9.97 8.27
N GLU A 45 -20.58 9.52 9.15
CA GLU A 45 -20.23 8.78 10.37
C GLU A 45 -19.56 7.43 10.07
N GLY A 46 -20.04 6.70 9.06
CA GLY A 46 -19.45 5.43 8.65
C GLY A 46 -18.01 5.60 8.13
N LEU A 47 -17.76 6.64 7.33
CA LEU A 47 -16.41 6.97 6.86
C LEU A 47 -15.49 7.39 8.00
N GLN A 48 -15.96 8.23 8.92
CA GLN A 48 -15.20 8.62 10.11
C GLN A 48 -14.86 7.41 10.98
N LYS A 49 -15.83 6.51 11.21
CA LYS A 49 -15.62 5.27 11.97
C LYS A 49 -14.58 4.37 11.29
N HIS A 50 -14.64 4.23 9.97
CA HIS A 50 -13.68 3.43 9.22
C HIS A 50 -12.25 3.95 9.37
N ILE A 51 -12.05 5.27 9.18
CA ILE A 51 -10.73 5.89 9.36
C ILE A 51 -10.24 5.72 10.80
N ARG A 52 -11.06 6.04 11.81
CA ARG A 52 -10.69 5.88 13.23
C ARG A 52 -10.32 4.44 13.58
N SER A 53 -11.01 3.46 13.01
CA SER A 53 -10.70 2.04 13.20
C SER A 53 -9.32 1.70 12.64
N GLN A 54 -8.97 2.17 11.44
CA GLN A 54 -7.65 1.93 10.84
C GLN A 54 -6.53 2.61 11.65
N VAL A 55 -6.78 3.83 12.15
CA VAL A 55 -5.83 4.54 13.02
C VAL A 55 -5.62 3.80 14.33
N SER A 56 -6.70 3.30 14.97
CA SER A 56 -6.59 2.49 16.19
C SER A 56 -5.78 1.20 15.97
N LEU A 57 -5.94 0.53 14.82
CA LEU A 57 -5.16 -0.65 14.46
C LEU A 57 -3.68 -0.33 14.23
N ALA A 58 -3.36 0.83 13.64
CA ALA A 58 -1.99 1.28 13.47
C ALA A 58 -1.33 1.61 14.81
N HIS A 59 -2.04 2.28 15.73
CA HIS A 59 -1.54 2.50 17.10
C HIS A 59 -1.32 1.19 17.85
N MET A 60 -2.22 0.20 17.73
CA MET A 60 -2.00 -1.12 18.30
C MET A 60 -0.68 -1.75 17.80
N PHE A 61 -0.40 -1.65 16.50
CA PHE A 61 0.87 -2.13 15.95
C PHE A 61 2.06 -1.33 16.50
N ALA A 62 1.93 -0.01 16.65
CA ALA A 62 2.96 0.84 17.22
C ALA A 62 3.30 0.49 18.68
N ASP A 63 2.28 0.17 19.47
CA ASP A 63 2.45 -0.25 20.87
C ASP A 63 3.17 -1.60 20.94
N LEU A 64 2.83 -2.54 20.05
CA LEU A 64 3.51 -3.82 19.92
C LEU A 64 5.00 -3.64 19.55
N VAL A 65 5.29 -2.76 18.58
CA VAL A 65 6.67 -2.42 18.20
C VAL A 65 7.43 -1.79 19.37
N SER A 66 6.78 -0.87 20.10
CA SER A 66 7.40 -0.17 21.24
C SER A 66 7.65 -1.09 22.44
N SER A 67 6.85 -2.15 22.58
CA SER A 67 7.00 -3.13 23.64
C SER A 67 8.25 -4.01 23.49
N ASP A 68 8.77 -4.15 22.27
CA ASP A 68 9.93 -4.97 21.98
C ASP A 68 11.21 -4.13 21.86
N PRO A 69 12.21 -4.33 22.74
CA PRO A 69 13.42 -3.50 22.75
C PRO A 69 14.29 -3.69 21.52
N ALA A 70 14.11 -4.75 20.73
CA ALA A 70 14.87 -4.98 19.50
C ALA A 70 14.50 -4.01 18.36
N PHE A 71 13.32 -3.39 18.44
CA PHE A 71 12.81 -2.48 17.41
C PHE A 71 12.82 -1.03 17.89
N GLU A 72 12.84 -0.11 16.93
CA GLU A 72 12.64 1.31 17.18
C GLU A 72 11.65 1.91 16.17
N LEU A 73 10.81 2.83 16.67
CA LEU A 73 9.94 3.66 15.85
C LEU A 73 10.74 4.86 15.34
N VAL A 74 10.75 5.04 14.03
CA VAL A 74 11.55 6.12 13.39
C VAL A 74 10.78 7.43 13.35
N THR A 75 9.46 7.36 13.27
CA THR A 75 8.57 8.51 13.20
C THR A 75 7.39 8.31 14.13
N GLU A 76 6.79 9.43 14.55
CA GLU A 76 5.47 9.40 15.19
C GLU A 76 4.45 8.74 14.26
N VAL A 77 3.56 7.93 14.84
CA VAL A 77 2.54 7.21 14.07
C VAL A 77 1.41 8.16 13.73
N SER A 78 1.24 8.38 12.44
CA SER A 78 0.17 9.21 11.89
C SER A 78 -0.70 8.39 10.95
N MET A 79 -2.01 8.47 11.15
CA MET A 79 -3.02 7.72 10.42
C MET A 79 -2.79 6.19 10.49
N GLY A 80 -2.76 5.51 9.34
CA GLY A 80 -2.66 4.06 9.22
C GLY A 80 -1.26 3.54 8.89
N LEU A 81 -0.21 4.37 9.01
CA LEU A 81 1.17 4.05 8.63
C LEU A 81 2.08 4.03 9.86
N VAL A 82 2.81 2.94 10.03
CA VAL A 82 3.86 2.80 11.06
C VAL A 82 5.20 2.57 10.37
N CYS A 83 6.17 3.42 10.67
CA CYS A 83 7.55 3.31 10.20
C CYS A 83 8.43 2.83 11.35
N PHE A 84 9.00 1.64 11.21
CA PHE A 84 9.85 1.03 12.22
C PHE A 84 11.08 0.40 11.59
N ARG A 85 12.10 0.15 12.41
CA ARG A 85 13.30 -0.57 12.01
C ARG A 85 13.78 -1.47 13.13
N LEU A 86 14.60 -2.45 12.76
CA LEU A 86 15.35 -3.23 13.74
C LEU A 86 16.53 -2.39 14.21
N LYS A 87 16.79 -2.35 15.53
CA LYS A 87 17.96 -1.65 16.08
C LYS A 87 19.24 -2.34 15.61
N GLY A 88 20.24 -1.53 15.31
CA GLY A 88 21.53 -1.99 14.77
C GLY A 88 21.72 -1.60 13.31
N GLU A 89 22.38 -2.47 12.55
CA GLU A 89 22.76 -2.21 11.16
C GLU A 89 21.59 -2.33 10.18
N ASP A 90 21.58 -1.45 9.17
CA ASP A 90 20.61 -1.47 8.08
C ASP A 90 20.60 -2.79 7.30
N ALA A 91 21.73 -3.51 7.28
CA ALA A 91 21.83 -4.83 6.67
C ALA A 91 20.88 -5.85 7.34
N ALA A 92 20.70 -5.78 8.65
CA ALA A 92 19.78 -6.67 9.37
C ALA A 92 18.32 -6.38 9.00
N SER A 93 17.94 -5.09 8.92
CA SER A 93 16.60 -4.68 8.49
C SER A 93 16.30 -5.06 7.03
N LYS A 94 17.30 -5.02 6.14
CA LYS A 94 17.17 -5.53 4.76
C LYS A 94 16.95 -7.04 4.71
N ARG A 95 17.75 -7.81 5.45
CA ARG A 95 17.60 -9.27 5.55
C ARG A 95 16.24 -9.67 6.11
N LEU A 96 15.74 -8.96 7.13
CA LEU A 96 14.40 -9.14 7.69
C LEU A 96 13.34 -9.01 6.59
N LEU A 97 13.39 -7.93 5.79
CA LEU A 97 12.43 -7.69 4.72
C LEU A 97 12.51 -8.75 3.60
N GLU A 98 13.71 -9.14 3.20
CA GLU A 98 13.92 -10.19 2.19
C GLU A 98 13.30 -11.52 2.65
N ARG A 99 13.50 -11.88 3.92
CA ARG A 99 12.94 -13.09 4.51
C ARG A 99 11.42 -13.04 4.65
N LEU A 100 10.87 -11.89 5.07
CA LEU A 100 9.42 -11.68 5.11
C LEU A 100 8.78 -11.84 3.73
N THR A 101 9.41 -11.23 2.72
CA THR A 101 8.95 -11.31 1.32
C THR A 101 9.05 -12.74 0.78
N ALA A 102 10.12 -13.46 1.09
CA ALA A 102 10.31 -14.86 0.69
C ALA A 102 9.27 -15.80 1.31
N ARG A 103 8.82 -15.53 2.54
CA ARG A 103 7.74 -16.29 3.20
C ARG A 103 6.36 -16.02 2.62
N GLY A 104 6.13 -14.83 2.07
CA GLY A 104 4.88 -14.47 1.38
C GLY A 104 3.65 -14.36 2.27
N LYS A 105 3.78 -14.42 3.61
CA LYS A 105 2.65 -14.30 4.54
C LYS A 105 2.21 -12.85 4.75
N VAL A 106 3.18 -11.93 4.83
CA VAL A 106 2.95 -10.49 5.01
C VAL A 106 3.82 -9.75 4.00
N TYR A 107 3.23 -8.74 3.34
CA TYR A 107 3.94 -7.90 2.38
C TYR A 107 4.16 -6.51 2.97
N MET A 108 5.41 -6.08 3.00
CA MET A 108 5.82 -4.75 3.45
C MET A 108 6.76 -4.13 2.41
N ILE A 109 6.86 -2.82 2.43
CA ILE A 109 7.69 -2.06 1.48
C ILE A 109 8.72 -1.27 2.31
N PRO A 110 9.99 -1.23 1.88
CA PRO A 110 11.00 -0.42 2.54
C PRO A 110 10.87 1.05 2.15
N ALA A 111 11.43 1.92 2.97
CA ALA A 111 11.75 3.29 2.60
C ALA A 111 13.12 3.67 3.16
N THR A 112 13.71 4.71 2.60
CA THR A 112 14.92 5.32 3.16
C THR A 112 14.53 6.68 3.73
N VAL A 113 14.74 6.87 5.03
CA VAL A 113 14.44 8.14 5.73
C VAL A 113 15.74 8.63 6.37
N ARG A 114 16.25 9.79 5.92
CA ARG A 114 17.53 10.34 6.41
C ARG A 114 18.68 9.31 6.34
N GLU A 115 18.79 8.63 5.20
CA GLU A 115 19.78 7.57 4.93
C GLU A 115 19.60 6.28 5.74
N LEU A 116 18.61 6.20 6.62
CA LEU A 116 18.29 5.00 7.39
C LEU A 116 17.29 4.12 6.63
N PHE A 117 17.54 2.82 6.58
CA PHE A 117 16.61 1.84 6.03
C PHE A 117 15.47 1.52 7.01
N VAL A 118 14.23 1.81 6.60
CA VAL A 118 13.03 1.62 7.43
C VAL A 118 12.01 0.72 6.76
N LEU A 119 11.27 -0.04 7.55
CA LEU A 119 10.14 -0.83 7.11
C LEU A 119 8.85 -0.04 7.33
N ARG A 120 7.94 -0.13 6.36
CA ARG A 120 6.63 0.52 6.42
C ARG A 120 5.53 -0.51 6.53
N PHE A 121 4.80 -0.45 7.63
CA PHE A 121 3.56 -1.18 7.82
C PHE A 121 2.37 -0.25 7.58
N VAL A 122 1.44 -0.65 6.72
CA VAL A 122 0.22 0.11 6.44
C VAL A 122 -0.99 -0.80 6.54
N VAL A 123 -2.02 -0.34 7.26
CA VAL A 123 -3.32 -1.01 7.30
C VAL A 123 -4.07 -0.71 6.00
N CYS A 124 -4.09 -1.68 5.07
CA CYS A 124 -4.64 -1.47 3.73
C CYS A 124 -6.08 -1.97 3.55
N SER A 125 -6.43 -3.12 4.13
CA SER A 125 -7.71 -3.78 3.84
C SER A 125 -8.85 -3.15 4.64
N ARG A 126 -10.06 -3.18 4.06
CA ARG A 126 -11.28 -2.76 4.75
C ARG A 126 -11.64 -3.71 5.89
N LEU A 127 -11.30 -4.99 5.73
CA LEU A 127 -11.68 -6.07 6.64
C LEU A 127 -10.59 -6.37 7.67
N THR A 128 -9.54 -5.54 7.75
CA THR A 128 -8.47 -5.78 8.72
C THR A 128 -9.01 -5.66 10.14
N GLU A 129 -8.72 -6.68 10.93
CA GLU A 129 -9.04 -6.75 12.34
C GLU A 129 -7.75 -6.80 13.19
N SER A 130 -7.91 -6.65 14.49
CA SER A 130 -6.80 -6.73 15.45
C SER A 130 -6.06 -8.06 15.42
N ARG A 131 -6.72 -9.15 15.04
CA ARG A 131 -6.09 -10.47 14.86
C ARG A 131 -5.08 -10.47 13.71
N ASP A 132 -5.36 -9.77 12.62
CA ASP A 132 -4.48 -9.72 11.45
C ASP A 132 -3.24 -8.89 11.76
N VAL A 133 -3.41 -7.81 12.54
CA VAL A 133 -2.29 -6.97 13.02
C VAL A 133 -1.37 -7.76 13.96
N ARG A 134 -1.95 -8.52 14.90
CA ARG A 134 -1.18 -9.41 15.78
C ARG A 134 -0.45 -10.50 15.00
N PHE A 135 -1.15 -11.16 14.07
CA PHE A 135 -0.53 -12.14 13.18
C PHE A 135 0.64 -11.54 12.39
N ALA A 136 0.46 -10.33 11.82
CA ALA A 136 1.52 -9.66 11.10
C ALA A 136 2.73 -9.34 12.00
N TRP A 137 2.49 -8.94 13.25
CA TRP A 137 3.54 -8.68 14.23
C TRP A 137 4.27 -9.97 14.66
N ASP A 138 3.55 -11.05 14.92
CA ASP A 138 4.12 -12.34 15.31
C ASP A 138 5.04 -12.91 14.20
N GLU A 139 4.65 -12.74 12.93
CA GLU A 139 5.51 -13.11 11.79
C GLU A 139 6.75 -12.22 11.71
N VAL A 140 6.64 -10.90 11.91
CA VAL A 140 7.79 -9.99 11.94
C VAL A 140 8.76 -10.39 13.07
N LYS A 141 8.23 -10.68 14.26
CA LYS A 141 9.03 -11.08 15.42
C LYS A 141 9.73 -12.41 15.18
N THR A 142 9.02 -13.42 14.69
CA THR A 142 9.60 -14.73 14.36
C THR A 142 10.76 -14.60 13.37
N VAL A 143 10.60 -13.79 12.32
CA VAL A 143 11.67 -13.59 11.34
C VAL A 143 12.81 -12.75 11.91
N ALA A 144 12.52 -11.77 12.77
CA ALA A 144 13.56 -10.99 13.43
C ALA A 144 14.41 -11.84 14.38
N ASP A 145 13.79 -12.73 15.15
CA ASP A 145 14.49 -13.67 16.04
C ASP A 145 15.39 -14.62 15.24
N GLU A 146 14.95 -15.08 14.06
CA GLU A 146 15.80 -15.86 13.15
C GLU A 146 16.99 -15.05 12.61
N VAL A 147 16.77 -13.79 12.23
CA VAL A 147 17.84 -12.92 11.70
C VAL A 147 18.85 -12.56 12.79
N LEU A 148 18.41 -12.35 14.03
CA LEU A 148 19.26 -12.07 15.18
C LEU A 148 19.98 -13.32 15.71
N GLY A 149 19.29 -14.46 15.75
CA GLY A 149 19.84 -15.76 16.15
C GLY A 149 20.88 -16.28 15.16
N VAL A 150 20.77 -15.92 13.89
CA VAL A 150 21.83 -16.10 12.89
C VAL A 150 22.81 -14.91 13.00
N THR A 151 23.52 -14.85 14.13
CA THR A 151 24.79 -14.12 14.19
C THR A 151 25.76 -14.83 13.25
N THR A 152 25.70 -14.47 11.97
CA THR A 152 26.70 -14.86 11.00
C THR A 152 27.97 -14.08 11.35
N PRO A 153 29.15 -14.73 11.41
CA PRO A 153 30.40 -14.00 11.58
C PRO A 153 30.50 -12.96 10.48
N ILE A 154 30.90 -11.77 10.90
CA ILE A 154 31.21 -10.63 10.06
C ILE A 154 32.24 -11.13 9.04
N ILE A 155 31.82 -11.43 7.81
CA ILE A 155 32.77 -11.51 6.70
C ILE A 155 32.96 -10.05 6.30
N PRO A 156 34.14 -9.45 6.55
CA PRO A 156 34.38 -8.09 6.09
C PRO A 156 34.21 -8.11 4.58
N TYR A 157 33.31 -7.24 4.09
CA TYR A 157 33.23 -6.94 2.68
C TYR A 157 34.62 -6.48 2.22
N SER A 158 35.38 -7.37 1.58
CA SER A 158 36.58 -6.99 0.86
C SER A 158 36.13 -6.19 -0.35
N GLN A 159 36.52 -4.92 -0.40
CA GLN A 159 36.43 -4.08 -1.58
C GLN A 159 36.88 -4.89 -2.82
N PRO A 160 36.18 -4.81 -3.96
CA PRO A 160 36.62 -5.51 -5.16
C PRO A 160 38.02 -5.02 -5.53
N ARG A 161 38.97 -5.96 -5.54
CA ARG A 161 40.36 -5.72 -5.97
C ARG A 161 40.32 -5.25 -7.42
N SER A 162 40.89 -4.08 -7.69
CA SER A 162 41.08 -3.56 -9.04
C SER A 162 41.98 -4.51 -9.83
N THR A 163 41.38 -5.41 -10.61
CA THR A 163 42.08 -6.11 -11.68
C THR A 163 41.60 -5.53 -13.00
N THR A 164 42.41 -4.61 -13.53
CA THR A 164 42.58 -4.52 -14.97
C THR A 164 42.93 -5.93 -15.45
N ASP A 165 42.04 -6.56 -16.20
CA ASP A 165 42.41 -7.44 -17.30
C ASP A 165 41.15 -7.85 -18.07
N THR A 166 41.40 -8.05 -19.35
CA THR A 166 40.52 -8.02 -20.51
C THR A 166 39.62 -9.24 -20.68
N LEU A 167 38.47 -9.00 -21.33
CA LEU A 167 37.67 -9.93 -22.14
C LEU A 167 36.91 -11.04 -21.40
N ASP A 168 35.64 -10.78 -21.10
CA ASP A 168 34.52 -11.55 -21.66
C ASP A 168 33.20 -10.86 -21.26
N CYS A 169 32.63 -10.10 -22.18
CA CYS A 169 31.29 -9.54 -22.03
C CYS A 169 30.27 -10.65 -22.25
N ALA A 170 29.88 -11.35 -21.18
CA ALA A 170 28.58 -12.00 -21.17
C ALA A 170 27.51 -10.90 -21.22
N PRO A 171 26.54 -10.95 -22.17
CA PRO A 171 25.54 -9.91 -22.28
C PRO A 171 24.69 -9.86 -21.02
N ILE A 172 24.49 -8.64 -20.51
CA ILE A 172 23.51 -8.31 -19.48
C ILE A 172 22.17 -8.89 -19.91
N ILE A 173 21.67 -9.90 -19.18
CA ILE A 173 20.28 -10.34 -19.35
C ILE A 173 19.43 -9.19 -18.79
N PRO A 174 18.63 -8.49 -19.61
CA PRO A 174 17.78 -7.43 -19.09
C PRO A 174 16.76 -8.05 -18.14
N TYR A 175 16.75 -7.61 -16.89
CA TYR A 175 15.67 -7.86 -15.95
C TYR A 175 14.37 -7.32 -16.58
N LYS A 176 13.50 -8.24 -17.00
CA LYS A 176 12.23 -7.90 -17.65
C LYS A 176 11.24 -7.47 -16.57
N VAL A 177 11.03 -6.16 -16.46
CA VAL A 177 9.89 -5.58 -15.74
C VAL A 177 8.61 -6.23 -16.31
N PRO A 178 7.74 -6.84 -15.49
CA PRO A 178 6.46 -7.36 -15.97
C PRO A 178 5.64 -6.19 -16.50
N GLN A 179 5.45 -6.12 -17.82
CA GLN A 179 4.56 -5.12 -18.39
C GLN A 179 3.14 -5.42 -17.95
N SER A 180 2.54 -4.46 -17.25
CA SER A 180 1.12 -4.43 -16.93
C SER A 180 0.32 -4.53 -18.23
N ASN A 181 -0.29 -5.69 -18.50
CA ASN A 181 -1.28 -5.84 -19.55
C ASN A 181 -2.49 -4.96 -19.21
N THR A 182 -2.48 -3.76 -19.76
CA THR A 182 -3.66 -2.93 -19.93
C THR A 182 -4.40 -3.50 -21.14
N GLY A 183 -5.33 -4.42 -20.92
CA GLY A 183 -6.12 -5.00 -22.00
C GLY A 183 -7.15 -6.00 -21.50
N ALA A 184 -8.42 -5.58 -21.56
CA ALA A 184 -9.63 -6.40 -21.44
C ALA A 184 -9.88 -7.10 -20.08
N VAL A 185 -10.54 -6.39 -19.17
CA VAL A 185 -11.48 -7.03 -18.24
C VAL A 185 -12.61 -7.60 -19.10
N LYS A 186 -12.52 -8.87 -19.46
CA LYS A 186 -13.58 -9.61 -20.14
C LYS A 186 -14.65 -9.92 -19.10
N LEU A 187 -15.79 -9.25 -19.23
CA LEU A 187 -17.06 -9.69 -18.64
C LEU A 187 -17.25 -11.18 -18.95
N MET A 188 -17.34 -12.00 -17.90
CA MET A 188 -17.90 -13.34 -18.01
C MET A 188 -19.35 -13.23 -17.54
N GLU A 189 -20.21 -12.83 -18.46
CA GLU A 189 -21.62 -13.20 -18.38
C GLU A 189 -21.71 -14.71 -18.58
N ARG A 190 -22.20 -15.41 -17.56
CA ARG A 190 -23.05 -16.59 -17.74
C ARG A 190 -24.24 -16.40 -16.82
N GLY A 191 -25.38 -16.09 -17.44
CA GLY A 191 -26.66 -16.06 -16.76
C GLY A 191 -27.17 -17.46 -16.41
N GLY A 192 -28.19 -17.46 -15.57
CA GLY A 192 -29.34 -18.35 -15.73
C GLY A 192 -29.35 -19.62 -14.90
N ALA A 193 -30.15 -19.56 -13.82
CA ALA A 193 -30.92 -20.64 -13.19
C ALA A 193 -30.15 -21.75 -12.44
N CYS A 194 -30.35 -21.82 -11.12
CA CYS A 194 -31.48 -22.57 -10.59
C CYS A 194 -31.74 -22.18 -9.14
N PHE A 195 -32.94 -21.66 -8.91
CA PHE A 195 -33.55 -21.43 -7.60
C PHE A 195 -34.37 -22.68 -7.33
N GLN A 196 -34.07 -23.41 -6.25
CA GLN A 196 -35.02 -24.31 -5.61
C GLN A 196 -34.63 -24.48 -4.14
N ASP A 197 -35.54 -23.98 -3.32
CA ASP A 197 -35.70 -24.32 -1.91
C ASP A 197 -35.77 -25.84 -1.74
N GLU A 198 -35.14 -26.37 -0.70
CA GLU A 198 -35.79 -27.43 0.08
C GLU A 198 -35.29 -27.47 1.52
N VAL A 199 -36.27 -27.64 2.38
CA VAL A 199 -36.28 -27.49 3.83
C VAL A 199 -36.21 -28.88 4.44
N ASN A 200 -35.31 -29.04 5.42
CA ASN A 200 -35.45 -29.87 6.62
C ASN A 200 -35.23 -31.40 6.54
N ALA A 201 -34.82 -31.87 7.73
CA ALA A 201 -35.07 -33.18 8.33
C ALA A 201 -34.12 -34.35 8.02
N ASN A 202 -33.26 -34.56 9.02
CA ASN A 202 -33.04 -35.84 9.68
C ASN A 202 -32.02 -36.83 9.08
N ASN A 203 -31.08 -37.16 9.97
CA ASN A 203 -30.54 -38.50 10.22
C ASN A 203 -29.30 -38.92 9.42
N CYS A 204 -28.14 -38.90 10.09
CA CYS A 204 -27.33 -40.11 10.32
C CYS A 204 -26.06 -39.78 11.15
N GLN A 205 -26.13 -40.09 12.46
CA GLN A 205 -25.15 -40.76 13.34
C GLN A 205 -23.66 -40.34 13.22
N LEU A 206 -22.98 -39.87 14.28
CA LEU A 206 -22.87 -40.41 15.66
C LEU A 206 -22.94 -39.32 16.74
#